data_AF-A0A0C3P033-F1
#
_entry.id   AF-A0A0C3P033-F1
#
_cell.length_a   1.000
_cell.length_b   1.000
_cell.length_c   1.000
_cell.angle_alpha   90.00
_cell.angle_beta   90.00
_cell.angle_gamma   90.00
#
_symmetry.space_group_name_H-M   'P 1'
#
loop_
_entity.id
_entity.type
_entity.pdbx_description
1 polymer ?
#
loop_
_entity_poly.entity_id
_entity_poly.type
_entity_poly.pdbx_seq_one_letter_code
_entity_poly.pdbx_strand_id
1 'polypeptide(L)'
;VAQYSNVVCSASYTWASNSLNQNPCIVASYLESQCDRGGFTVAALSPNAYYIGPNVTESNACECNAVVYSLVCACAACQGAKFVSWPSWTTNCGSNTSDSLPSPPPLGTVVPSWAYLNIGVS
;
A
#
# COMPACT_ATOMS: atom_id res chain seq x y z
N VAL A 1 -0.46 -1.46 17.58
CA VAL A 1 0.05 -0.60 16.50
C VAL A 1 -1.11 0.24 15.99
N ALA A 2 -0.91 1.52 15.74
CA ALA A 2 -1.96 2.43 15.28
C ALA A 2 -1.91 2.55 13.75
N GLN A 3 -2.93 2.05 13.10
CA GLN A 3 -3.19 2.19 11.67
C GLN A 3 -4.06 3.42 11.45
N TYR A 4 -3.72 4.26 10.48
CA TYR A 4 -4.44 5.50 10.25
C TYR A 4 -4.38 5.89 8.77
N SER A 5 -5.54 6.17 8.19
CA SER A 5 -5.66 6.86 6.92
C SER A 5 -6.90 7.74 6.95
N ASN A 6 -6.75 9.01 6.59
CA ASN A 6 -7.84 9.96 6.46
C ASN A 6 -8.33 10.08 5.01
N VAL A 7 -7.94 9.14 4.13
CA VAL A 7 -8.31 9.16 2.72
C VAL A 7 -9.76 8.71 2.55
N VAL A 8 -10.54 9.53 1.84
CA VAL A 8 -11.86 9.16 1.34
C VAL A 8 -11.75 8.97 -0.17
N CYS A 9 -11.91 7.73 -0.64
CA CYS A 9 -11.88 7.41 -2.07
C CYS A 9 -13.17 7.85 -2.76
N SER A 10 -13.06 8.21 -4.05
CA SER A 10 -14.23 8.38 -4.92
C SER A 10 -15.11 7.13 -4.98
N ALA A 11 -16.43 7.29 -5.16
CA ALA A 11 -17.38 6.19 -5.31
C ALA A 11 -17.05 5.25 -6.49
N SER A 12 -16.32 5.75 -7.50
CA SER A 12 -15.84 4.93 -8.63
C SER A 12 -14.77 3.89 -8.24
N TYR A 13 -14.22 3.95 -7.02
CA TYR A 13 -13.22 3.02 -6.49
C TYR A 13 -13.78 2.05 -5.44
N THR A 14 -15.10 1.91 -5.37
CA THR A 14 -15.76 0.91 -4.51
C THR A 14 -15.28 -0.51 -4.80
N TRP A 15 -14.96 -0.84 -6.06
CA TRP A 15 -14.37 -2.13 -6.46
C TRP A 15 -13.04 -2.44 -5.75
N ALA A 16 -12.29 -1.42 -5.35
CA ALA A 16 -10.96 -1.58 -4.73
C ALA A 16 -11.06 -1.83 -3.21
N SER A 17 -12.25 -1.68 -2.62
CA SER A 17 -12.45 -1.90 -1.20
C SER A 17 -12.49 -3.38 -0.86
N ASN A 18 -12.11 -3.73 0.37
CA ASN A 18 -12.20 -5.10 0.86
C ASN A 18 -13.60 -5.43 1.41
N SER A 19 -13.80 -6.68 1.83
CA SER A 19 -15.07 -7.18 2.41
C SER A 19 -15.46 -6.54 3.74
N LEU A 20 -14.58 -5.73 4.34
CA LEU A 20 -14.83 -4.96 5.57
C LEU A 20 -15.15 -3.49 5.27
N ASN A 21 -15.41 -3.13 4.01
CA ASN A 21 -15.62 -1.75 3.54
C ASN A 21 -14.42 -0.83 3.80
N GLN A 22 -13.21 -1.38 3.86
CA GLN A 22 -11.98 -0.61 3.97
C GLN A 22 -11.46 -0.30 2.57
N ASN A 23 -11.15 0.96 2.34
CA ASN A 23 -10.53 1.41 1.10
C ASN A 23 -9.05 0.94 1.02
N PRO A 24 -8.42 0.95 -0.16
CA PRO A 24 -7.06 0.45 -0.32
C PRO A 24 -6.01 1.16 0.56
N CYS A 25 -6.21 2.45 0.90
CA CYS A 25 -5.30 3.20 1.76
C CYS A 25 -5.29 2.67 3.20
N ILE A 26 -6.47 2.34 3.73
CA ILE A 26 -6.62 1.73 5.06
C ILE A 26 -5.94 0.35 5.07
N VAL A 27 -6.18 -0.48 4.06
CA VAL A 27 -5.58 -1.82 3.98
C VAL A 27 -4.06 -1.73 3.88
N ALA A 28 -3.52 -0.83 3.06
CA ALA A 28 -2.08 -0.57 2.98
C ALA A 28 -1.50 -0.17 4.35
N SER A 29 -2.14 0.77 5.04
CA SER A 29 -1.74 1.20 6.39
C SER A 29 -1.71 0.03 7.39
N TYR A 30 -2.68 -0.89 7.34
CA TYR A 30 -2.64 -2.10 8.18
C TYR A 30 -1.43 -2.98 7.88
N LEU A 31 -1.11 -3.19 6.60
CA LEU A 31 -0.02 -4.08 6.21
C LEU A 31 1.34 -3.49 6.58
N GLU A 32 1.55 -2.21 6.32
CA GLU A 32 2.79 -1.49 6.64
C GLU A 32 3.02 -1.40 8.16
N SER A 33 1.95 -1.24 8.94
CA SER A 33 2.02 -1.22 10.41
C SER A 33 2.52 -2.54 11.02
N GLN A 34 2.66 -3.62 10.25
CA GLN A 34 3.27 -4.86 10.74
C GLN A 34 4.79 -4.75 10.86
N CYS A 35 5.42 -3.93 10.03
CA CYS A 35 6.86 -3.70 10.05
C CYS A 35 7.25 -2.48 10.90
N ASP A 36 6.32 -1.56 11.15
CA ASP A 36 6.55 -0.38 12.00
C ASP A 36 5.89 -0.51 13.39
N ARG A 37 6.70 -0.51 14.45
CA ARG A 37 6.22 -0.57 15.85
C ARG A 37 5.41 0.67 16.28
N GLY A 38 5.62 1.82 15.65
CA GLY A 38 4.84 3.04 15.86
C GLY A 38 3.48 3.03 15.17
N GLY A 39 3.28 2.12 14.21
CA GLY A 39 2.16 2.10 13.29
C GLY A 39 2.44 2.98 12.06
N PHE A 40 1.71 2.75 10.98
CA PHE A 40 1.98 3.36 9.70
C PHE A 40 0.78 4.16 9.21
N THR A 41 1.00 5.41 8.79
CA THR A 41 -0.06 6.29 8.31
C THR A 41 0.02 6.48 6.80
N VAL A 42 -1.05 6.13 6.08
CA VAL A 42 -1.23 6.49 4.67
C VAL A 42 -2.05 7.77 4.61
N ALA A 43 -1.35 8.91 4.58
CA ALA A 43 -1.97 10.24 4.59
C ALA A 43 -2.58 10.62 3.24
N ALA A 44 -3.62 11.46 3.26
CA ALA A 44 -4.18 12.04 2.05
C ALA A 44 -3.15 12.88 1.26
N LEU A 45 -3.17 12.74 -0.06
CA LEU A 45 -2.25 13.45 -0.95
C LEU A 45 -2.71 14.90 -1.18
N SER A 46 -1.77 15.83 -1.11
CA SER A 46 -1.96 17.19 -1.63
C SER A 46 -2.08 17.18 -3.16
N PRO A 47 -2.65 18.23 -3.80
CA PRO A 47 -2.69 18.32 -5.26
C PRO A 47 -1.31 18.14 -5.88
N ASN A 48 -1.22 17.30 -6.92
CA ASN A 48 0.01 16.92 -7.63
C ASN A 48 1.04 16.10 -6.81
N ALA A 49 0.73 15.73 -5.55
CA ALA A 49 1.56 14.79 -4.79
C ALA A 49 1.30 13.34 -5.23
N TYR A 50 2.25 12.47 -4.92
CA TYR A 50 2.18 11.03 -5.16
C TYR A 50 2.95 10.30 -4.06
N TYR A 51 2.57 9.06 -3.79
CA TYR A 51 3.34 8.21 -2.88
C TYR A 51 4.63 7.74 -3.57
N ILE A 52 5.70 7.66 -2.79
CA ILE A 52 7.00 7.13 -3.20
C ILE A 52 7.32 5.89 -2.38
N GLY A 53 8.18 5.04 -2.92
CA GLY A 53 8.67 3.89 -2.18
C GLY A 53 9.66 4.27 -1.08
N PRO A 54 10.09 3.27 -0.29
CA PRO A 54 10.87 3.52 0.91
C PRO A 54 12.25 4.08 0.61
N ASN A 55 12.82 4.84 1.56
CA ASN A 55 14.22 5.20 1.51
C ASN A 55 15.12 4.06 2.04
N VAL A 56 16.44 4.21 1.92
CA VAL A 56 17.41 3.17 2.32
C VAL A 56 17.28 2.76 3.80
N THR A 57 16.89 3.68 4.68
CA THR A 57 16.75 3.42 6.12
C THR A 57 15.38 2.86 6.52
N GLU A 58 14.35 3.05 5.69
CA GLU A 58 12.98 2.61 5.92
C GLU A 58 12.69 1.27 5.25
N SER A 59 13.35 0.97 4.13
CA SER A 59 13.18 -0.23 3.32
C SER A 59 13.07 -1.50 4.16
N ASN A 60 11.88 -2.11 4.13
CA ASN A 60 11.56 -3.32 4.89
C ASN A 60 10.65 -4.26 4.08
N ALA A 61 10.35 -5.43 4.64
CA ALA A 61 9.59 -6.47 3.95
C ALA A 61 8.11 -6.11 3.68
N CYS A 62 7.56 -5.10 4.36
CA CYS A 62 6.20 -4.60 4.11
C CYS A 62 6.21 -3.60 2.94
N GLU A 63 7.10 -2.61 2.96
CA GLU A 63 7.16 -1.57 1.91
C GLU A 63 7.70 -2.11 0.57
N CYS A 64 8.63 -3.06 0.62
CA CYS A 64 9.20 -3.73 -0.55
C CYS A 64 8.32 -4.89 -1.07
N ASN A 65 7.01 -4.79 -0.86
CA ASN A 65 6.06 -5.82 -1.23
C ASN A 65 5.12 -5.39 -2.37
N ALA A 66 4.97 -6.23 -3.39
CA ALA A 66 4.13 -5.93 -4.55
C ALA A 66 2.64 -5.81 -4.18
N VAL A 67 2.17 -6.54 -3.17
CA VAL A 67 0.79 -6.45 -2.69
C VAL A 67 0.52 -5.10 -2.05
N VAL A 68 1.46 -4.63 -1.23
CA VAL A 68 1.40 -3.31 -0.58
C VAL A 68 1.48 -2.20 -1.62
N TYR A 69 2.40 -2.30 -2.57
CA TYR A 69 2.50 -1.37 -3.69
C TYR A 69 1.20 -1.29 -4.51
N SER A 70 0.55 -2.41 -4.81
CA SER A 70 -0.74 -2.44 -5.51
C SER A 70 -1.81 -1.67 -4.75
N LEU A 71 -1.88 -1.85 -3.43
CA LEU A 71 -2.80 -1.10 -2.56
C LEU A 71 -2.48 0.39 -2.53
N VAL A 72 -1.21 0.78 -2.44
CA VAL A 72 -0.79 2.18 -2.46
C VAL A 72 -1.08 2.84 -3.81
N CYS A 73 -0.89 2.13 -4.92
CA CYS A 73 -1.25 2.62 -6.25
C CYS A 73 -2.75 2.86 -6.38
N ALA A 74 -3.59 1.90 -5.96
CA ALA A 74 -5.04 2.08 -5.94
C ALA A 74 -5.47 3.20 -5.00
N CYS A 75 -4.77 3.39 -3.87
CA CYS A 75 -4.98 4.50 -2.95
C CYS A 75 -4.68 5.86 -3.62
N ALA A 76 -3.56 6.00 -4.34
CA ALA A 76 -3.27 7.21 -5.10
C ALA A 76 -4.32 7.44 -6.19
N ALA A 77 -4.66 6.40 -6.95
CA ALA A 77 -5.59 6.47 -8.06
C ALA A 77 -7.02 6.82 -7.59
N CYS A 78 -7.44 6.35 -6.41
CA CYS A 78 -8.75 6.67 -5.83
C CYS A 78 -8.89 8.14 -5.39
N GLN A 79 -7.75 8.80 -5.14
CA GLN A 79 -7.64 10.23 -4.85
C GLN A 79 -7.48 11.07 -6.14
N GLY A 80 -7.43 10.45 -7.31
CA GLY A 80 -7.15 11.11 -8.59
C GLY A 80 -5.68 11.47 -8.79
N ALA A 81 -4.78 10.93 -7.97
CA ALA A 81 -3.35 11.14 -8.08
C ALA A 81 -2.68 10.12 -9.01
N LYS A 82 -1.49 10.47 -9.50
CA LYS A 82 -0.61 9.54 -10.21
C LYS A 82 0.15 8.68 -9.19
N PHE A 83 0.66 7.54 -9.65
CA PHE A 83 1.53 6.67 -8.88
C PHE A 83 2.83 6.41 -9.65
N VAL A 84 3.90 6.11 -8.91
CA VAL A 84 5.21 5.76 -9.49
C VAL A 84 5.20 4.33 -10.02
N SER A 85 6.07 4.04 -10.97
CA SER A 85 6.26 2.66 -11.46
C SER A 85 6.91 1.78 -10.40
N TRP A 86 6.74 0.46 -10.51
CA TRP A 86 7.34 -0.51 -9.59
C TRP A 86 8.88 -0.39 -9.50
N PRO A 87 9.65 -0.23 -10.60
CA PRO A 87 11.09 0.01 -10.49
C PRO A 87 11.44 1.29 -9.70
N SER A 88 10.65 2.37 -9.88
CA SER A 88 10.86 3.59 -9.10
C SER A 88 10.54 3.41 -7.62
N TRP A 89 9.45 2.69 -7.30
CA TRP A 89 9.08 2.35 -5.92
C TRP A 89 10.17 1.53 -5.23
N THR A 90 10.68 0.51 -5.91
CA THR A 90 11.62 -0.46 -5.34
C THR A 90 13.09 -0.06 -5.43
N THR A 91 13.39 1.20 -5.81
CA THR A 91 14.76 1.69 -6.00
C THR A 91 15.68 1.36 -4.82
N ASN A 92 15.18 1.44 -3.57
CA ASN A 92 15.96 1.18 -2.36
C ASN A 92 15.75 -0.21 -1.75
N CYS A 93 14.93 -1.06 -2.38
CA CYS A 93 14.60 -2.39 -1.87
C CYS A 93 15.68 -3.45 -2.16
N GLY A 94 16.54 -3.20 -3.16
CA GLY A 94 17.54 -4.17 -3.61
C GLY A 94 16.90 -5.50 -4.00
N SER A 95 17.43 -6.61 -3.49
CA SER A 95 16.89 -7.97 -3.70
C SER A 95 15.76 -8.36 -2.73
N ASN A 96 15.30 -7.45 -1.86
CA ASN A 96 14.32 -7.75 -0.81
C ASN A 96 12.87 -7.54 -1.26
N THR A 97 12.61 -7.64 -2.55
CA THR A 97 11.25 -7.52 -3.09
C THR A 97 10.51 -8.84 -2.98
N SER A 98 9.21 -8.78 -2.70
CA SER A 98 8.35 -9.97 -2.63
C SER A 98 6.95 -9.69 -3.16
N ASP A 99 6.30 -10.71 -3.71
CA ASP A 99 4.89 -10.72 -4.10
C ASP A 99 3.97 -11.38 -3.06
N SER A 100 4.56 -11.87 -1.97
CA SER A 100 3.88 -12.60 -0.90
C SER A 100 4.02 -11.82 0.40
N LEU A 101 2.95 -11.70 1.18
CA LEU A 101 3.01 -10.93 2.42
C LEU A 101 3.98 -11.55 3.43
N PRO A 102 4.79 -10.74 4.13
CA PRO A 102 5.76 -11.24 5.11
C PRO A 102 5.09 -11.85 6.35
N SER A 103 3.82 -11.52 6.58
CA SER A 103 3.00 -12.05 7.68
C SER A 103 1.52 -12.01 7.29
N PRO A 104 0.67 -12.87 7.89
CA PRO A 104 -0.76 -12.84 7.64
C PRO A 104 -1.36 -11.46 7.95
N PRO A 105 -2.38 -11.00 7.20
CA PRO A 105 -3.03 -9.72 7.48
C PRO A 105 -3.50 -9.63 8.94
N PRO A 106 -3.29 -8.47 9.62
CA PRO A 106 -3.72 -8.28 11.00
C PRO A 106 -5.23 -8.49 11.20
N LEU A 107 -5.63 -8.84 12.43
CA LEU A 107 -7.05 -8.84 12.80
C LEU A 107 -7.65 -7.46 12.52
N GLY A 108 -8.82 -7.45 11.88
CA GLY A 108 -9.52 -6.21 11.51
C GLY A 108 -9.20 -5.71 10.11
N THR A 109 -8.39 -6.41 9.32
CA THR A 109 -8.27 -6.15 7.87
C THR A 109 -8.32 -7.43 7.05
N VAL A 110 -8.64 -7.27 5.77
CA VAL A 110 -8.58 -8.32 4.75
C VAL A 110 -7.96 -7.72 3.51
N VAL A 111 -6.98 -8.41 2.92
CA VAL A 111 -6.38 -7.97 1.67
C VAL A 111 -7.27 -8.41 0.51
N PRO A 112 -7.77 -7.48 -0.31
CA PRO A 112 -8.62 -7.84 -1.44
C PRO A 112 -7.81 -8.63 -2.49
N SER A 113 -8.42 -9.65 -3.09
CA SER A 113 -7.71 -10.59 -3.97
C SER A 113 -7.03 -9.92 -5.18
N TRP A 114 -7.57 -8.80 -5.66
CA TRP A 114 -6.99 -8.06 -6.77
C TRP A 114 -5.58 -7.52 -6.45
N ALA A 115 -5.26 -7.27 -5.18
CA ALA A 115 -3.96 -6.73 -4.77
C ALA A 115 -2.81 -7.72 -4.98
N TYR A 116 -3.11 -9.01 -5.15
CA TYR A 116 -2.15 -10.07 -5.45
C TYR A 116 -1.97 -10.30 -6.95
N LEU A 117 -2.65 -9.55 -7.82
CA LEU A 117 -2.46 -9.68 -9.25
C LEU A 117 -1.03 -9.28 -9.63
N ASN A 118 -0.42 -10.08 -10.50
CA ASN A 118 0.96 -9.85 -10.92
C ASN A 118 1.05 -8.53 -11.70
N ILE A 119 1.90 -7.63 -11.21
CA ILE A 119 2.15 -6.30 -11.79
C ILE A 119 3.27 -6.29 -12.85
N GLY A 120 3.68 -7.47 -13.32
CA GLY A 120 4.78 -7.63 -14.27
C GLY A 120 6.15 -7.49 -13.63
N VAL A 121 6.36 -8.10 -12.44
CA VAL A 121 7.66 -8.14 -11.75
C VAL A 121 8.61 -9.15 -12.41
N SER A 122 8.92 -8.95 -13.69
CA SER A 122 9.88 -9.76 -14.45
C SER A 122 11.21 -9.05 -14.63
#